data_AF-A0A564Q4L7-F1
#
_entry.id   AF-A0A564Q4L7-F1
#
_cell.length_a   1.000
_cell.length_b   1.000
_cell.length_c   1.000
_cell.angle_alpha   90.00
_cell.angle_beta   90.00
_cell.angle_gamma   90.00
#
_symmetry.space_group_name_H-M   'P 1'
#
loop_
_entity.id
_entity.type
_entity.pdbx_description
1 polymer ?
#
loop_
_entity_poly.entity_id
_entity_poly.type
_entity_poly.pdbx_seq_one_letter_code
_entity_poly.pdbx_strand_id
1 'polypeptide(L)' 'MKKINCDVVVVGAGPGGSMAAKTCAKFRLDTVLY' A
#
# COMPACT_ATOMS: atom_id res chain seq x y z
N MET A 1 -21.31 0.81 3.40
CA MET A 1 -19.92 0.31 3.27
C MET A 1 -19.13 1.34 2.46
N LYS A 2 -18.04 1.90 3.00
CA LYS A 2 -17.21 2.86 2.25
C LYS A 2 -16.26 2.08 1.34
N LYS A 3 -16.09 2.56 0.10
CA LYS A 3 -15.12 2.01 -0.86
C LYS A 3 -13.91 2.93 -0.92
N ILE A 4 -12.73 2.33 -1.03
CA ILE A 4 -11.47 3.03 -1.29
C ILE A 4 -10.99 2.53 -2.65
N ASN A 5 -10.65 3.44 -3.54
CA ASN A 5 -10.00 3.12 -4.80
C ASN A 5 -8.50 3.28 -4.59
N CYS A 6 -7.74 2.28 -5.03
CA CYS A 6 -6.28 2.27 -5.00
C CYS A 6 -5.79 1.19 -5.98
N ASP A 7 -4.53 1.26 -6.38
CA ASP A 7 -3.90 0.25 -7.23
C ASP A 7 -3.45 -0.96 -6.39
N VAL A 8 -2.97 -0.70 -5.16
CA VAL A 8 -2.39 -1.72 -4.28
C VAL A 8 -2.85 -1.49 -2.83
N VAL A 9 -3.29 -2.57 -2.19
CA VAL A 9 -3.49 -2.62 -0.73
C VAL A 9 -2.44 -3.55 -0.12
N VAL A 10 -1.66 -3.04 0.83
CA VAL A 10 -0.71 -3.82 1.63
C VAL A 10 -1.33 -4.04 3.02
N VAL A 11 -1.50 -5.29 3.42
CA VAL A 11 -2.02 -5.65 4.75
C VAL A 11 -0.87 -6.11 5.63
N GLY A 12 -0.62 -5.36 6.71
CA GLY A 12 0.44 -5.57 7.68
C GLY A 12 1.62 -4.61 7.51
N ALA A 13 1.92 -3.83 8.55
CA ALA A 13 2.95 -2.79 8.55
C ALA A 13 4.33 -3.24 9.07
N GLY A 14 4.61 -4.56 9.08
CA GLY A 14 5.94 -5.09 9.42
C GLY A 14 7.03 -4.67 8.40
N PRO A 15 8.29 -5.07 8.58
CA PRO A 15 9.40 -4.67 7.71
C PRO A 15 9.13 -4.94 6.22
N GLY A 16 8.57 -6.11 5.91
CA GLY A 16 8.20 -6.48 4.54
C GLY A 16 7.08 -5.60 3.98
N GLY A 17 5.98 -5.43 4.71
CA GLY A 17 4.82 -4.65 4.23
C GLY A 17 5.14 -3.16 4.11
N SER A 18 5.84 -2.59 5.08
CA SER A 18 6.29 -1.19 5.01
C SER A 18 7.23 -0.94 3.85
N MET A 19 8.15 -1.88 3.56
CA MET A 19 9.04 -1.76 2.40
C MET A 19 8.34 -1.99 1.06
N ALA A 20 7.36 -2.90 1.01
CA ALA A 20 6.51 -3.09 -0.16
C ALA A 20 5.72 -1.82 -0.46
N ALA A 21 5.02 -1.26 0.53
CA ALA A 21 4.23 -0.03 0.37
C ALA A 21 5.10 1.17 -0.05
N LYS A 22 6.29 1.33 0.57
CA LYS A 22 7.27 2.34 0.17
C LYS A 22 7.74 2.17 -1.27
N THR A 23 7.93 0.93 -1.71
CA THR A 23 8.37 0.64 -3.08
C THR A 23 7.26 0.95 -4.08
N CYS A 24 6.02 0.51 -3.82
CA CYS A 24 4.86 0.85 -4.64
C CYS A 24 4.67 2.37 -4.78
N ALA A 25 4.78 3.11 -3.67
CA ALA A 25 4.70 4.58 -3.68
C ALA A 25 5.83 5.23 -4.52
N LYS A 26 7.06 4.70 -4.50
CA LYS A 26 8.17 5.20 -5.33
C LYS A 26 7.90 5.06 -6.83
N PHE A 27 7.16 4.03 -7.23
CA PHE A 27 6.72 3.81 -8.62
C PHE A 27 5.41 4.53 -8.96
N ARG A 28 4.94 5.44 -8.09
CA ARG A 28 3.73 6.25 -8.26
C ARG A 28 2.42 5.44 -8.31
N LEU A 29 2.39 4.26 -7.69
CA LEU A 29 1.15 3.51 -7.50
C LEU A 29 0.37 4.08 -6.32
N ASP A 30 -0.94 4.25 -6.47
CA ASP A 30 -1.81 4.61 -5.36
C ASP A 30 -1.91 3.43 -4.38
N THR A 31 -1.23 3.56 -3.24
CA THR A 31 -0.96 2.46 -2.33
C THR A 31 -1.54 2.74 -0.96
N VAL A 32 -2.40 1.84 -0.47
CA VAL A 32 -2.94 1.89 0.88
C VAL A 32 -2.22 0.86 1.75
N LEU A 33 -1.64 1.31 2.86
CA LEU A 33 -1.09 0.43 3.89
C LEU A 33 -2.11 0.30 5.03
N TYR A 34 -2.52 -0.93 5.34
CA TYR A 34 -3.50 -1.27 6.38
C TYR A 34 -2.87 -2.15 7.47
#